data_AF-A0A0N4ZJ68-F1
#
_entry.id   AF-A0A0N4ZJ68-F1
#
_cell.length_a   1.000
_cell.length_b   1.000
_cell.length_c   1.000
_cell.angle_alpha   90.00
_cell.angle_beta   90.00
_cell.angle_gamma   90.00
#
_symmetry.space_group_name_H-M   'P 1'
#
loop_
_entity.id
_entity.type
_entity.pdbx_description
1 polymer ?
#
loop_
_entity_poly.entity_id
_entity_poly.type
_entity_poly.pdbx_seq_one_letter_code
_entity_poly.pdbx_strand_id
1 'polypeptide(L)'
;MTVGKKKYYDSTHYATRNQESTFRIYGVDLSVGPCHFLRYFKENNFVCEYVDSFSEGSFVFASFNKQELYRLRTHMHQLNGIIMIPGIKSPITFRLEDVSNNRRRPHLKSDQDDQVAKRRRFESSGI
;
A
#
# COMPACT_ATOMS: atom_id res chain seq x y z
N MET A 1 -37.35 33.46 21.90
CA MET A 1 -37.05 32.02 21.96
C MET A 1 -36.12 31.68 20.80
N THR A 2 -34.83 31.53 21.07
CA THR A 2 -33.79 31.40 20.05
C THR A 2 -33.53 29.91 19.78
N VAL A 3 -33.96 29.42 18.62
CA VAL A 3 -33.75 28.01 18.22
C VAL A 3 -32.32 27.88 17.69
N GLY A 4 -31.46 27.23 18.48
CA GLY A 4 -30.07 26.95 18.12
C GLY A 4 -29.99 26.03 16.91
N LYS A 5 -29.46 26.56 15.79
CA LYS A 5 -29.12 25.77 14.61
C LYS A 5 -27.91 24.88 14.95
N LYS A 6 -28.15 23.59 15.19
CA LYS A 6 -27.12 22.55 15.20
C LYS A 6 -26.44 22.54 13.82
N LYS A 7 -25.20 23.00 13.77
CA LYS A 7 -24.32 22.78 12.61
C LYS A 7 -23.96 21.30 12.61
N TYR A 8 -24.55 20.54 11.68
CA TYR A 8 -24.02 19.23 11.31
C TYR A 8 -22.68 19.48 10.63
N TYR A 9 -21.59 19.04 11.27
CA TYR A 9 -20.31 18.93 10.58
C TYR A 9 -20.43 17.78 9.59
N ASP A 10 -20.48 18.14 8.31
CA ASP A 10 -20.36 17.21 7.21
C ASP A 10 -18.92 16.68 7.19
N SER A 11 -18.72 15.46 7.68
CA SER A 11 -17.42 14.78 7.73
C SER A 11 -17.00 14.26 6.35
N THR A 12 -17.10 15.07 5.31
CA THR A 12 -16.69 14.76 3.93
C THR A 12 -15.44 15.52 3.50
N HIS A 13 -14.48 15.72 4.41
CA HIS A 13 -13.16 16.27 4.06
C HIS A 13 -12.01 15.55 4.78
N TYR A 14 -11.72 14.31 4.36
CA TYR A 14 -10.34 13.79 4.32
C TYR A 14 -10.16 12.91 3.08
N ALA A 15 -10.14 13.57 1.92
CA ALA A 15 -9.49 13.03 0.75
C ALA A 15 -7.98 13.23 0.90
N THR A 16 -7.27 12.24 1.41
CA THR A 16 -5.97 11.82 0.87
C THR A 16 -5.75 10.37 1.27
N ARG A 17 -5.77 9.49 0.26
CA ARG A 17 -5.36 8.09 0.36
C ARG A 17 -4.09 7.97 1.22
N ASN A 18 -4.15 7.13 2.26
CA ASN A 18 -3.02 6.58 2.98
C ASN A 18 -2.19 5.67 2.04
N GLN A 19 -1.54 6.27 1.04
CA GLN A 19 -0.62 5.57 0.15
C GLN A 19 0.75 5.53 0.83
N GLU A 20 0.91 4.45 1.59
CA GLU A 20 2.12 3.74 2.00
C GLU A 20 3.23 4.53 2.71
N SER A 21 3.26 4.39 4.04
CA SER A 21 4.41 4.63 4.91
C SER A 21 5.37 3.44 4.97
N THR A 22 5.17 2.42 4.14
CA THR A 22 5.97 1.19 4.12
C THR A 22 6.13 0.61 2.70
N PHE A 23 7.13 -0.23 2.48
CA PHE A 23 7.18 -1.15 1.34
C PHE A 23 7.74 -2.51 1.79
N ARG A 24 7.55 -3.55 0.96
CA ARG A 24 7.93 -4.92 1.30
C ARG A 24 8.77 -5.60 0.23
N ILE A 25 9.66 -6.48 0.66
CA ILE A 25 10.36 -7.44 -0.19
C ILE A 25 10.09 -8.87 0.28
N TYR A 26 10.27 -9.81 -0.64
CA TYR A 26 9.99 -11.22 -0.46
C TYR A 26 11.09 -12.10 -1.08
N GLY A 27 11.13 -13.37 -0.68
CA GLY A 27 12.01 -14.38 -1.28
C GLY A 27 13.49 -14.15 -0.97
N VAL A 28 13.78 -13.51 0.16
CA VAL A 28 15.13 -13.29 0.67
C VAL A 28 15.60 -14.55 1.39
N ASP A 29 16.88 -14.90 1.21
CA ASP A 29 17.53 -16.02 1.90
C ASP A 29 17.45 -15.88 3.44
N LEU A 30 17.26 -17.00 4.15
CA LEU A 30 17.04 -17.03 5.61
C LEU A 30 18.28 -16.64 6.43
N SER A 31 19.46 -16.67 5.83
CA SER A 31 20.70 -16.18 6.44
C SER A 31 20.72 -14.66 6.58
N VAL A 32 19.81 -13.95 5.91
CA VAL A 32 19.73 -12.48 5.90
C VAL A 32 18.67 -12.01 6.90
N GLY A 33 19.11 -11.41 8.00
CA GLY A 33 18.22 -10.67 8.92
C GLY A 33 18.09 -9.16 8.64
N PRO A 34 17.20 -8.44 9.38
CA PRO A 34 16.97 -7.00 9.21
C PRO A 34 18.23 -6.12 9.32
N CYS A 35 19.16 -6.52 10.20
CA CYS A 35 20.41 -5.79 10.43
C CYS A 35 21.29 -5.69 9.19
N HIS A 36 21.24 -6.67 8.30
CA HIS A 36 21.99 -6.68 7.04
C HIS A 36 21.52 -5.56 6.12
N PHE A 37 20.20 -5.38 6.00
CA PHE A 37 19.61 -4.29 5.23
C PHE A 37 19.93 -2.92 5.84
N LEU A 38 19.79 -2.77 7.17
CA LEU A 38 20.15 -1.53 7.86
C LEU A 38 21.60 -1.13 7.60
N ARG A 39 22.53 -2.10 7.67
CA ARG A 39 23.94 -1.86 7.37
C ARG A 39 24.14 -1.44 5.91
N TYR A 40 23.56 -2.18 4.97
CA TYR A 40 23.63 -1.86 3.54
C TYR A 40 23.10 -0.44 3.25
N PHE A 41 21.95 -0.08 3.80
CA PHE A 41 21.37 1.25 3.61
C PHE A 41 22.24 2.35 4.18
N LYS A 42 22.80 2.14 5.39
CA LYS A 42 23.74 3.08 6.00
C LYS A 42 24.97 3.31 5.10
N GLU A 43 25.56 2.25 4.57
CA GLU A 43 26.74 2.35 3.67
C GLU A 43 26.40 3.05 2.34
N ASN A 44 25.14 3.01 1.90
CA ASN A 44 24.66 3.68 0.70
C ASN A 44 23.99 5.05 0.97
N ASN A 45 24.16 5.62 2.17
CA ASN A 45 23.58 6.90 2.57
C ASN A 45 22.04 6.98 2.49
N PHE A 46 21.36 5.87 2.73
CA PHE A 46 19.91 5.84 2.91
C PHE A 46 19.56 5.89 4.39
N VAL A 47 18.51 6.67 4.69
CA VAL A 47 17.86 6.65 6.00
C VAL A 47 16.70 5.65 5.94
N CYS A 48 16.73 4.68 6.84
CA CYS A 48 15.64 3.74 7.06
C CYS A 48 15.48 3.61 8.56
N GLU A 49 14.30 3.99 9.06
CA GLU A 49 14.06 4.04 10.49
C GLU A 49 13.64 2.68 11.05
N TYR A 50 13.02 1.85 10.21
CA TYR A 50 12.52 0.56 10.64
C TYR A 50 12.60 -0.48 9.53
N VAL A 51 13.19 -1.62 9.87
CA VAL A 51 13.22 -2.84 9.07
C VAL A 51 12.84 -4.00 9.98
N ASP A 52 11.87 -4.80 9.56
CA ASP A 52 11.46 -5.97 10.33
C ASP A 52 11.08 -7.15 9.43
N SER A 53 11.22 -8.35 9.98
CA SER A 53 10.80 -9.60 9.37
C SER A 53 9.35 -9.86 9.75
N PHE A 54 8.42 -9.73 8.81
CA PHE A 54 6.99 -10.00 9.09
C PHE A 54 6.59 -11.44 8.71
N SER A 55 7.38 -12.10 7.87
CA SER A 55 7.29 -13.54 7.61
C SER A 55 8.67 -14.04 7.16
N GLU A 56 8.85 -15.36 7.15
CA GLU A 56 10.08 -16.00 6.72
C GLU A 56 10.50 -15.52 5.32
N GLY A 57 11.76 -15.08 5.18
CA GLY A 57 12.32 -14.54 3.94
C GLY A 57 11.64 -13.26 3.41
N SER A 58 10.90 -12.54 4.26
CA SER A 58 10.14 -11.35 3.85
C SER A 58 10.31 -10.19 4.82
N PHE A 59 10.59 -9.01 4.28
CA PHE A 59 10.93 -7.83 5.08
C PHE A 59 10.01 -6.66 4.76
N VAL A 60 9.66 -5.90 5.79
CA VAL A 60 8.95 -4.63 5.69
C VAL A 60 9.91 -3.50 6.06
N PHE A 61 9.85 -2.42 5.26
CA PHE A 61 10.64 -1.21 5.46
C PHE A 61 9.68 -0.06 5.73
N ALA A 62 9.98 0.77 6.72
CA ALA A 62 9.17 1.93 7.06
C ALA A 62 10.04 3.16 7.36
N SER A 63 9.46 4.34 7.13
CA SER A 63 10.01 5.64 7.54
C SER A 63 8.89 6.67 7.70
N PHE A 64 9.06 7.58 8.67
CA PHE A 64 8.25 8.77 8.87
C PHE A 64 8.45 9.78 7.73
N ASN A 65 9.63 9.79 7.09
CA ASN A 65 9.91 10.61 5.93
C ASN A 65 9.61 9.87 4.62
N LYS A 66 8.49 10.23 4.00
CA LYS A 66 8.03 9.63 2.73
C LYS A 66 9.04 9.79 1.58
N GLN A 67 9.78 10.89 1.54
CA GLN A 67 10.77 11.10 0.47
C GLN A 67 11.96 10.15 0.63
N GLU A 68 12.40 9.89 1.86
CA GLU A 68 13.44 8.90 2.14
C GLU A 68 12.98 7.49 1.79
N LEU A 69 11.76 7.13 2.20
CA LEU A 69 11.18 5.84 1.85
C LEU A 69 11.02 5.66 0.34
N TYR A 70 10.61 6.71 -0.38
CA TYR A 70 10.51 6.68 -1.85
C TYR A 70 11.87 6.51 -2.52
N ARG A 71 12.90 7.23 -2.05
CA ARG A 71 14.28 7.08 -2.55
C ARG A 71 14.81 5.68 -2.30
N LEU A 72 14.58 5.15 -1.10
CA LEU A 72 14.95 3.80 -0.72
C LEU A 72 14.25 2.75 -1.59
N ARG A 73 12.93 2.89 -1.79
CA ARG A 73 12.15 2.01 -2.66
C ARG A 73 12.65 2.06 -4.10
N THR A 74 12.93 3.26 -4.62
CA THR A 74 13.45 3.46 -5.98
C THR A 74 14.81 2.79 -6.14
N HIS A 75 15.70 2.92 -5.15
CA HIS A 75 16.97 2.20 -5.11
C HIS A 75 16.76 0.69 -5.15
N MET A 76 15.85 0.16 -4.33
CA MET A 76 15.53 -1.27 -4.35
C MET A 76 14.96 -1.76 -5.69
N HIS A 77 14.17 -0.93 -6.39
CA HIS A 77 13.73 -1.23 -7.76
C HIS A 77 14.92 -1.29 -8.73
N GLN A 78 15.87 -0.36 -8.65
CA GLN A 78 17.05 -0.29 -9.52
C GLN A 78 17.99 -1.49 -9.38
N LEU A 79 17.97 -2.15 -8.23
CA LEU A 79 18.72 -3.39 -7.98
C LEU A 79 18.15 -4.60 -8.73
N ASN A 80 16.97 -4.49 -9.37
CA ASN A 80 16.35 -5.55 -10.18
C ASN A 80 16.30 -6.92 -9.48
N GLY A 81 16.04 -6.91 -8.16
CA GLY A 81 15.89 -8.12 -7.37
C GLY A 81 17.20 -8.82 -7.00
N ILE A 82 18.37 -8.20 -7.21
CA ILE A 82 19.67 -8.74 -6.77
C ILE A 82 20.42 -7.66 -5.97
N ILE A 83 20.85 -8.01 -4.75
CA ILE A 83 21.58 -7.10 -3.87
C ILE A 83 22.87 -7.76 -3.35
N MET A 84 23.95 -6.98 -3.35
CA MET A 84 25.22 -7.36 -2.72
C MET A 84 25.28 -6.75 -1.32
N ILE A 85 25.15 -7.59 -0.30
CA ILE A 85 25.17 -7.15 1.10
C ILE A 85 26.59 -7.28 1.66
N PRO A 86 27.14 -6.21 2.26
CA PRO A 86 28.44 -6.25 2.94
C PRO A 86 28.51 -7.37 3.98
N GLY A 87 29.53 -8.21 3.87
CA GLY A 87 29.74 -9.35 4.76
C GLY A 87 29.04 -10.65 4.32
N ILE A 88 28.19 -10.61 3.30
CA ILE A 88 27.60 -11.80 2.68
C ILE A 88 28.34 -12.10 1.37
N LYS A 89 28.86 -13.33 1.24
CA LYS A 89 29.70 -13.72 0.09
C LYS A 89 28.90 -13.86 -1.21
N SER A 90 27.65 -14.31 -1.12
CA SER A 90 26.78 -14.55 -2.27
C SER A 90 25.82 -13.38 -2.49
N PRO A 91 25.46 -13.08 -3.76
CA PRO A 91 24.37 -12.18 -4.06
C PRO A 91 23.07 -12.66 -3.42
N ILE A 92 22.28 -11.74 -2.88
CA ILE A 92 20.96 -12.02 -2.34
C ILE A 92 19.91 -11.67 -3.38
N THR A 93 19.02 -12.62 -3.66
CA THR A 93 17.86 -12.38 -4.51
C THR A 93 16.67 -11.93 -3.69
N PHE A 94 15.85 -11.05 -4.25
CA PHE A 94 14.60 -10.61 -3.63
C PHE A 94 13.57 -10.21 -4.70
N ARG A 95 12.31 -10.12 -4.29
CA ARG A 95 11.22 -9.57 -5.10
C ARG A 95 10.61 -8.39 -4.37
N LEU A 96 10.42 -7.29 -5.07
CA LEU A 96 9.79 -6.08 -4.53
C LEU A 96 8.30 -6.09 -4.84
N GLU A 97 7.46 -5.64 -3.91
CA GLU A 97 6.02 -5.53 -4.16
C GLU A 97 5.73 -4.43 -5.20
N ASP A 98 5.18 -4.81 -6.35
CA ASP A 98 4.68 -3.86 -7.34
C ASP A 98 3.32 -3.31 -6.89
N VAL A 99 3.33 -2.06 -6.43
CA VAL A 99 2.11 -1.36 -5.98
C VAL A 99 1.23 -0.89 -7.15
N SER A 100 1.63 -1.20 -8.38
CA SER A 100 0.91 -0.81 -9.60
C SER A 100 -0.38 -1.60 -9.88
N ASN A 101 -0.69 -2.69 -9.17
CA ASN A 101 -1.82 -3.56 -9.54
C ASN A 101 -3.03 -3.64 -8.60
N ASN A 102 -3.06 -2.89 -7.49
CA ASN A 102 -4.26 -2.89 -6.64
C ASN A 102 -5.42 -2.00 -7.16
N ARG A 103 -5.40 -1.65 -8.46
CA ARG A 103 -6.52 -0.98 -9.17
C ARG A 103 -7.54 -1.95 -9.78
N ARG A 104 -7.42 -3.26 -9.60
CA ARG A 104 -8.51 -4.18 -9.93
C ARG A 104 -9.38 -4.40 -8.70
N ARG A 105 -10.22 -3.41 -8.39
CA ARG A 105 -11.49 -3.71 -7.71
C ARG A 105 -12.19 -4.77 -8.57
N PRO A 106 -12.60 -5.93 -8.05
CA PRO A 106 -13.76 -6.59 -8.62
C PRO A 106 -14.86 -5.54 -8.53
N HIS A 107 -15.42 -5.12 -9.67
CA HIS A 107 -16.71 -4.46 -9.67
C HIS A 107 -17.67 -5.44 -9.00
N LEU A 108 -17.93 -5.23 -7.70
CA LEU A 108 -19.13 -5.72 -7.08
C LEU A 108 -20.25 -5.01 -7.85
N LYS A 109 -20.83 -5.73 -8.82
CA LYS A 109 -22.08 -5.35 -9.49
C LYS A 109 -23.06 -5.08 -8.36
N SER A 110 -23.31 -3.82 -8.08
CA SER A 110 -24.41 -3.39 -7.25
C SER A 110 -25.69 -3.87 -7.95
N ASP A 111 -26.36 -4.84 -7.33
CA ASP A 111 -27.73 -5.26 -7.61
C ASP A 111 -28.68 -4.08 -7.39
N GLN A 112 -28.69 -3.13 -8.31
CA GLN A 112 -29.49 -1.90 -8.22
C GLN A 112 -30.27 -1.57 -9.50
N ASP A 113 -30.47 -2.55 -10.38
CA ASP A 113 -31.37 -2.42 -11.55
C ASP A 113 -32.67 -3.25 -11.44
N ASP A 114 -32.95 -3.88 -10.29
CA ASP A 114 -34.19 -4.69 -10.12
C ASP A 114 -35.38 -3.92 -9.53
N GLN A 115 -35.27 -2.61 -9.27
CA GLN A 115 -36.38 -1.83 -8.69
C GLN A 115 -37.05 -0.81 -9.63
N VAL A 116 -36.60 -0.66 -10.88
CA VAL A 116 -37.27 0.24 -11.85
C VAL A 116 -38.25 -0.48 -12.76
N ALA A 117 -38.18 -1.82 -12.86
CA ALA A 117 -39.06 -2.60 -13.74
C ALA A 117 -40.44 -2.97 -13.14
N LYS A 118 -40.71 -2.70 -11.85
CA LYS A 118 -41.99 -3.04 -11.20
C LYS A 118 -42.99 -1.89 -11.05
N ARG A 119 -42.65 -0.65 -11.45
CA ARG A 119 -43.59 0.50 -11.41
C ARG A 119 -44.31 0.80 -12.73
N ARG A 120 -44.03 0.07 -13.82
CA ARG A 120 -44.73 0.24 -15.12
C ARG A 120 -45.84 -0.80 -15.38
N ARG A 121 -46.48 -1.33 -14.33
CA ARG A 121 -47.61 -2.27 -14.46
C ARG A 121 -48.92 -1.79 -13.84
N PHE A 122 -49.05 -0.51 -13.51
CA PHE A 122 -50.28 0.03 -12.91
C PHE A 122 -50.77 1.35 -13.54
N GLU A 123 -50.49 1.59 -14.82
CA GLU A 123 -51.15 2.67 -15.59
C GLU A 123 -51.44 2.21 -17.03
N SER A 124 -52.27 1.18 -17.17
CA SER A 124 -53.04 0.96 -18.41
C SER A 124 -54.37 0.27 -18.09
N SER A 125 -55.16 0.90 -17.22
CA SER A 125 -56.59 0.62 -17.09
C SER A 125 -57.32 1.96 -17.13
N GLY A 126 -57.26 2.59 -18.31
CA GLY A 126 -58.18 3.67 -18.69
C GLY A 126 -59.04 3.15 -19.83
N ILE A 127 -60.20 2.60 -19.47
CA ILE A 127 -61.40 2.59 -20.31
C ILE A 127 -62.36 3.53 -19.61
#